data_AF-A0A2A4W000-F1
#
_entry.id   AF-A0A2A4W000-F1
#
_cell.length_a   1.000
_cell.length_b   1.000
_cell.length_c   1.000
_cell.angle_alpha   90.00
_cell.angle_beta   90.00
_cell.angle_gamma   90.00
#
_symmetry.space_group_name_H-M   'P 1'
#
loop_
_entity.id
_entity.type
_entity.pdbx_description
1 polymer ?
#
loop_
_entity_poly.entity_id
_entity_poly.type
_entity_poly.pdbx_seq_one_letter_code
_entity_poly.pdbx_strand_id
1 'polypeptide(L)'
;MKFKRSVKKISDPQYIANAICLPCKGAEDGILFPNAEGGVFDRKRKPVKHGFLHREYRQNPQIRNHKWIQSTGQDIKLHEVIIPGKIGQTKDKLAGTYIFAGYLFTHFGHFLLESLANLWFIKEHPDLPIVWLGAHNQSDLNGTARQFLALYEIENPVHILTEQTEVETLIVPEPGYRTHTHFTKKQVKALQVDKAPAATKGKKVWLSRSALKGAQVLNEPILEKFLSRQGWTIFHPEQHPIKAQIDMLKDAERIAGIDGSAFHLLMTLADYKGEVTLFLRRQMLEFDFVLIGETLGLPQKYFTPIGMVWSSQTKHWQQSCFYLHLTEVLNKLNETRSSHKPSAPRKRLANIVQALTRHFNLHTIIELWAHQDTIALATEGRRTLTASETLDFDTNSLPEKTGYLDITADQLFTTEILKSTPGLICFRHNADEQTLIRAFTGSMRVANEKTIWLIEYDEQPTALGTEENALDTEKTLKQRASANHKLLHFIDNFFPTYSIRLLKGSQVALVWLEPRDGFTSKLTKFTEFEKLGGFSQYSPISLSQAATDFKQVQEDRLADTNS
;
A
#
# COMPACT_ATOMS: atom_id res chain seq x y z
N MET A 1 -18.05 -25.69 14.19
CA MET A 1 -18.73 -25.19 15.41
C MET A 1 -19.63 -24.03 14.98
N LYS A 2 -20.96 -24.13 15.10
CA LYS A 2 -21.88 -23.03 14.70
C LYS A 2 -21.65 -21.85 15.66
N PHE A 3 -21.43 -20.65 15.12
CA PHE A 3 -21.36 -19.38 15.87
C PHE A 3 -22.72 -19.11 16.53
N LYS A 4 -23.02 -19.75 17.67
CA LYS A 4 -24.11 -19.31 18.54
C LYS A 4 -23.60 -18.08 19.29
N ARG A 5 -23.81 -16.90 18.70
CA ARG A 5 -23.77 -15.64 19.43
C ARG A 5 -24.89 -15.68 20.47
N SER A 6 -24.60 -16.14 21.68
CA SER A 6 -25.37 -15.62 22.80
C SER A 6 -25.03 -14.14 22.87
N VAL A 7 -26.02 -13.28 22.63
CA VAL A 7 -25.95 -11.89 23.10
C VAL A 7 -25.75 -11.99 24.60
N LYS A 8 -24.49 -11.95 25.06
CA LYS A 8 -24.18 -12.13 26.47
C LYS A 8 -24.83 -10.97 27.20
N LYS A 9 -25.69 -11.27 28.16
CA LYS A 9 -26.25 -10.25 29.05
C LYS A 9 -25.07 -9.68 29.83
N ILE A 10 -24.87 -8.36 29.76
CA ILE A 10 -23.83 -7.67 30.53
C ILE A 10 -24.04 -8.01 32.01
N SER A 11 -22.98 -8.45 32.69
CA SER A 11 -22.99 -8.71 34.13
C SER A 11 -23.04 -7.41 34.93
N ASP A 12 -23.58 -7.49 36.13
CA ASP A 12 -23.61 -6.35 37.04
C ASP A 12 -22.19 -5.81 37.32
N PRO A 13 -22.02 -4.49 37.48
CA PRO A 13 -20.73 -3.89 37.79
C PRO A 13 -20.23 -4.36 39.17
N GLN A 14 -18.91 -4.48 39.31
CA GLN A 14 -18.28 -4.83 40.59
C GLN A 14 -17.91 -3.58 41.36
N TYR A 15 -18.19 -3.54 42.66
CA TYR A 15 -17.78 -2.47 43.56
C TYR A 15 -16.57 -2.94 44.38
N ILE A 16 -15.41 -2.34 44.14
CA ILE A 16 -14.16 -2.76 44.75
C ILE A 16 -13.70 -1.70 45.74
N ALA A 17 -13.76 -2.02 47.03
CA ALA A 17 -13.26 -1.16 48.09
C ALA A 17 -11.72 -1.22 48.18
N ASN A 18 -11.07 -0.06 48.26
CA ASN A 18 -9.62 0.12 48.24
C ASN A 18 -8.97 -0.60 47.05
N ALA A 19 -9.48 -0.30 45.86
CA ALA A 19 -9.00 -0.88 44.61
C ALA A 19 -7.60 -0.34 44.28
N ILE A 20 -6.66 -1.22 43.99
CA ILE A 20 -5.31 -0.85 43.55
C ILE A 20 -5.32 -0.81 42.02
N CYS A 21 -5.15 0.38 41.46
CA CYS A 21 -5.09 0.65 40.04
C CYS A 21 -3.64 0.74 39.59
N LEU A 22 -3.24 -0.11 38.63
CA LEU A 22 -1.90 -0.13 38.05
C LEU A 22 -1.96 0.22 36.56
N PRO A 23 -1.44 1.38 36.15
CA PRO A 23 -1.40 1.79 34.74
C PRO A 23 -0.63 0.81 33.85
N CYS A 24 -0.97 0.76 32.56
CA CYS A 24 -0.38 -0.22 31.64
C CYS A 24 1.02 0.21 31.21
N LYS A 25 2.04 -0.49 31.69
CA LYS A 25 3.39 -0.43 31.14
C LYS A 25 3.50 -1.42 29.97
N GLY A 26 4.25 -1.07 28.92
CA GLY A 26 4.54 -2.01 27.82
C GLY A 26 3.40 -2.25 26.81
N ALA A 27 2.45 -1.34 26.65
CA ALA A 27 1.82 -1.18 25.34
C ALA A 27 2.74 -0.27 24.44
N GLU A 28 2.39 0.10 23.20
CA GLU A 28 2.83 1.34 22.50
C GLU A 28 1.97 1.60 21.25
N ASP A 29 1.54 2.83 20.99
CA ASP A 29 0.70 3.17 19.81
C ASP A 29 -0.50 2.24 19.59
N GLY A 30 -1.09 1.76 20.69
CA GLY A 30 -2.20 0.81 20.65
C GLY A 30 -1.78 -0.66 20.52
N ILE A 31 -0.49 -0.97 20.40
CA ILE A 31 0.08 -2.31 20.48
C ILE A 31 0.20 -2.72 21.94
N LEU A 32 0.02 -4.00 22.23
CA LEU A 32 0.26 -4.57 23.55
C LEU A 32 1.46 -5.51 23.47
N PHE A 33 2.60 -5.12 24.06
CA PHE A 33 3.79 -5.97 24.02
C PHE A 33 3.61 -7.20 24.92
N PRO A 34 4.33 -8.30 24.65
CA PRO A 34 4.21 -9.52 25.44
C PRO A 34 4.47 -9.36 26.94
N ASN A 35 5.26 -8.35 27.33
CA ASN A 35 5.60 -8.02 28.72
C ASN A 35 4.76 -6.89 29.31
N ALA A 36 3.63 -6.53 28.67
CA ALA A 36 2.79 -5.46 29.17
C ALA A 36 2.18 -5.84 30.52
N GLU A 37 2.26 -4.95 31.51
CA GLU A 37 1.78 -5.18 32.88
C GLU A 37 0.90 -4.03 33.36
N GLY A 38 -0.15 -4.34 34.13
CA GLY A 38 -1.15 -3.38 34.57
C GLY A 38 -2.49 -4.02 34.96
N GLY A 39 -3.45 -3.19 35.35
CA GLY A 39 -4.81 -3.59 35.67
C GLY A 39 -5.29 -3.20 37.06
N VAL A 40 -6.42 -3.76 37.47
CA VAL A 40 -7.09 -3.45 38.74
C VAL A 40 -7.04 -4.65 39.68
N PHE A 41 -6.73 -4.38 40.94
CA PHE A 41 -6.63 -5.37 42.00
C PHE A 41 -7.46 -4.96 43.21
N ASP A 42 -7.92 -5.93 43.99
CA ASP A 42 -8.56 -5.65 45.28
C ASP A 42 -7.51 -5.34 46.37
N ARG A 43 -7.98 -4.97 47.57
CA ARG A 43 -7.11 -4.72 48.74
C ARG A 43 -6.22 -5.90 49.14
N LYS A 44 -6.56 -7.13 48.72
CA LYS A 44 -5.79 -8.36 48.94
C LYS A 44 -4.86 -8.67 47.76
N ARG A 45 -4.70 -7.71 46.83
CA ARG A 45 -3.89 -7.83 45.60
C ARG A 45 -4.38 -8.93 44.65
N LYS A 46 -5.65 -9.31 44.72
CA LYS A 46 -6.26 -10.26 43.77
C LYS A 46 -6.73 -9.52 42.52
N PRO A 47 -6.50 -10.07 41.31
CA PRO A 47 -7.02 -9.52 40.07
C PRO A 47 -8.54 -9.30 40.11
N VAL A 48 -8.99 -8.11 39.72
CA VAL A 48 -10.42 -7.80 39.54
C VAL A 48 -10.84 -8.11 38.11
N LYS A 49 -11.90 -8.92 37.97
CA LYS A 49 -12.46 -9.26 36.66
C LYS A 49 -12.85 -7.99 35.90
N HIS A 50 -12.60 -7.94 34.58
CA HIS A 50 -12.86 -6.77 33.72
C HIS A 50 -11.96 -5.54 33.99
N GLY A 51 -11.11 -5.58 35.01
CA GLY A 51 -10.12 -4.55 35.30
C GLY A 51 -8.82 -4.65 34.50
N PHE A 52 -8.77 -5.52 33.49
CA PHE A 52 -7.59 -5.80 32.68
C PHE A 52 -7.88 -5.60 31.20
N LEU A 53 -6.85 -5.23 30.44
CA LEU A 53 -6.92 -5.17 29.00
C LEU A 53 -6.79 -6.60 28.44
N HIS A 54 -7.87 -7.07 27.82
CA HIS A 54 -7.96 -8.40 27.21
C HIS A 54 -8.20 -8.25 25.71
N ARG A 55 -7.30 -8.82 24.90
CA ARG A 55 -7.42 -8.88 23.44
C ARG A 55 -7.41 -10.33 22.97
N GLU A 56 -8.50 -10.74 22.34
CA GLU A 56 -8.59 -12.04 21.70
C GLU A 56 -8.33 -11.86 20.21
N TYR A 57 -7.15 -12.23 19.71
CA TYR A 57 -6.89 -12.14 18.28
C TYR A 57 -7.44 -13.36 17.55
N ARG A 58 -8.21 -13.07 16.49
CA ARG A 58 -8.71 -14.04 15.52
C ARG A 58 -8.03 -13.80 14.19
N GLN A 59 -7.66 -14.87 13.50
CA GLN A 59 -7.08 -14.79 12.16
C GLN A 59 -7.80 -15.75 11.20
N ASN A 60 -7.46 -15.58 9.93
CA ASN A 60 -7.91 -16.39 8.82
C ASN A 60 -9.42 -16.43 8.52
N PRO A 61 -10.23 -15.37 8.77
CA PRO A 61 -11.56 -15.34 8.17
C PRO A 61 -11.41 -15.35 6.64
N GLN A 62 -11.85 -16.44 6.02
CA GLN A 62 -11.84 -16.59 4.57
C GLN A 62 -12.90 -15.68 3.98
N ILE A 63 -12.57 -15.04 2.86
CA ILE A 63 -13.53 -14.23 2.10
C ILE A 63 -13.98 -15.06 0.90
N ARG A 64 -15.28 -15.24 0.72
CA ARG A 64 -15.89 -15.87 -0.46
C ARG A 64 -17.08 -15.04 -0.91
N ASN A 65 -17.14 -14.75 -2.21
CA ASN A 65 -18.17 -13.89 -2.80
C ASN A 65 -18.31 -12.55 -2.04
N HIS A 66 -17.16 -11.96 -1.66
CA HIS A 66 -17.05 -10.65 -0.99
C HIS A 66 -17.66 -10.60 0.40
N LYS A 67 -18.07 -11.75 0.95
CA LYS A 67 -18.52 -11.91 2.32
C LYS A 67 -17.51 -12.78 3.06
N TRP A 68 -17.33 -12.50 4.34
CA TRP A 68 -16.53 -13.36 5.18
C TRP A 68 -17.29 -14.68 5.47
N ILE A 69 -16.57 -15.79 5.61
CA ILE A 69 -17.17 -17.09 5.91
C ILE A 69 -17.17 -17.29 7.43
N GLN A 70 -18.36 -17.26 8.02
CA GLN A 70 -18.55 -17.30 9.48
C GLN A 70 -17.82 -18.45 10.20
N SER A 71 -17.71 -19.61 9.54
CA SER A 71 -17.13 -20.82 10.12
C SER A 71 -15.60 -20.89 10.07
N THR A 72 -14.93 -19.90 9.47
CA THR A 72 -13.48 -20.00 9.14
C THR A 72 -12.55 -19.19 10.04
N GLY A 73 -13.08 -18.24 10.82
CA GLY A 73 -12.29 -17.54 11.82
C GLY A 73 -11.77 -18.51 12.87
N GLN A 74 -10.46 -18.50 13.12
CA GLN A 74 -9.82 -19.28 14.17
C GLN A 74 -9.27 -18.35 15.25
N ASP A 75 -9.45 -18.72 16.51
CA ASP A 75 -8.75 -18.12 17.64
C ASP A 75 -7.27 -18.50 17.53
N ILE A 76 -6.39 -17.51 17.45
CA ILE A 76 -4.95 -17.76 17.25
C ILE A 76 -4.09 -17.31 18.40
N LYS A 77 -4.49 -16.25 19.12
CA LYS A 77 -3.69 -15.74 20.23
C LYS A 77 -4.53 -14.88 21.16
N LEU A 78 -4.48 -15.22 22.44
CA LEU A 78 -4.94 -14.34 23.50
C LEU A 78 -3.75 -13.48 23.93
N HIS A 79 -3.95 -12.16 23.91
CA HIS A 79 -3.03 -11.19 24.48
C HIS A 79 -3.74 -10.53 25.67
N GLU A 80 -3.27 -10.83 26.86
CA GLU A 80 -3.71 -10.15 28.07
C GLU A 80 -2.55 -9.34 28.60
N VAL A 81 -2.85 -8.21 29.22
CA VAL A 81 -1.89 -7.59 30.12
C VAL A 81 -1.51 -8.62 31.18
N ILE A 82 -0.21 -8.81 31.38
CA ILE A 82 0.33 -9.71 32.40
C ILE A 82 -0.13 -9.20 33.76
N ILE A 83 -0.63 -10.14 34.55
CA ILE A 83 -0.85 -9.97 35.98
C ILE A 83 0.54 -9.93 36.65
N PRO A 84 1.02 -8.79 37.14
CA PRO A 84 2.35 -8.68 37.71
C PRO A 84 2.46 -9.57 38.95
N GLY A 85 3.56 -10.34 39.04
CA GLY A 85 3.79 -11.25 40.16
C GLY A 85 4.02 -10.56 41.51
N LYS A 86 4.32 -9.25 41.50
CA LYS A 86 4.42 -8.40 42.69
C LYS A 86 3.82 -7.03 42.40
N ILE A 87 2.95 -6.57 43.30
CA ILE A 87 2.39 -5.21 43.29
C ILE A 87 3.09 -4.44 44.41
N GLY A 88 3.65 -3.27 44.07
CA GLY A 88 4.41 -2.42 44.99
C GLY A 88 3.54 -1.83 46.11
N GLN A 89 4.16 -1.03 46.98
CA GLN A 89 3.39 -0.18 47.90
C GLN A 89 2.75 0.98 47.12
N THR A 90 1.48 1.22 47.39
CA THR A 90 0.72 2.32 46.78
C THR A 90 0.95 3.59 47.59
N LYS A 91 1.45 4.66 46.95
CA LYS A 91 1.65 5.97 47.60
C LYS A 91 0.48 6.91 47.36
N ASP A 92 -0.09 6.86 46.16
CA ASP A 92 -1.16 7.76 45.75
C ASP A 92 -2.53 7.21 46.13
N LYS A 93 -3.40 8.08 46.61
CA LYS A 93 -4.75 7.71 47.04
C LYS A 93 -5.79 8.66 46.44
N LEU A 94 -6.92 8.09 46.06
CA LEU A 94 -8.06 8.79 45.50
C LEU A 94 -9.31 8.48 46.34
N ALA A 95 -9.78 9.47 47.09
CA ALA A 95 -10.94 9.36 47.98
C ALA A 95 -12.25 9.51 47.21
N GLY A 96 -13.26 8.72 47.57
CA GLY A 96 -14.57 8.71 46.92
C GLY A 96 -14.83 7.50 46.00
N THR A 97 -15.91 7.60 45.23
CA THR A 97 -16.39 6.54 44.33
C THR A 97 -16.16 6.91 42.88
N TYR A 98 -15.49 6.04 42.13
CA TYR A 98 -15.10 6.29 40.74
C TYR A 98 -15.55 5.16 39.81
N ILE A 99 -15.84 5.50 38.56
CA ILE A 99 -16.10 4.52 37.50
C ILE A 99 -14.79 4.18 36.80
N PHE A 100 -14.52 2.90 36.63
CA PHE A 100 -13.43 2.44 35.78
C PHE A 100 -13.78 2.60 34.30
N ALA A 101 -13.20 3.61 33.63
CA ALA A 101 -13.41 3.88 32.21
C ALA A 101 -12.58 2.98 31.28
N GLY A 102 -11.60 2.24 31.83
CA GLY A 102 -10.74 1.32 31.08
C GLY A 102 -9.32 1.84 30.92
N TYR A 103 -8.73 1.64 29.74
CA TYR A 103 -7.38 2.11 29.41
C TYR A 103 -7.44 3.25 28.41
N LEU A 104 -6.67 4.31 28.65
CA LEU A 104 -6.59 5.46 27.76
C LEU A 104 -5.49 5.26 26.70
N PHE A 105 -5.90 5.15 25.44
CA PHE A 105 -5.01 5.05 24.28
C PHE A 105 -4.99 6.36 23.49
N THR A 106 -3.84 6.67 22.89
CA THR A 106 -3.69 7.81 21.98
C THR A 106 -4.10 7.50 20.54
N HIS A 107 -3.92 6.24 20.12
CA HIS A 107 -4.26 5.78 18.78
C HIS A 107 -5.77 5.81 18.54
N PHE A 108 -6.20 6.45 17.44
CA PHE A 108 -7.62 6.69 17.10
C PHE A 108 -8.50 5.44 17.23
N GLY A 109 -8.09 4.32 16.60
CA GLY A 109 -8.86 3.08 16.64
C GLY A 109 -8.96 2.49 18.06
N HIS A 110 -7.87 2.49 18.82
CA HIS A 110 -7.86 1.90 20.16
C HIS A 110 -8.58 2.78 21.17
N PHE A 111 -8.55 4.10 20.99
CA PHE A 111 -9.40 4.99 21.78
C PHE A 111 -10.88 4.65 21.58
N LEU A 112 -11.31 4.53 20.32
CA LEU A 112 -12.71 4.27 19.99
C LEU A 112 -13.17 2.86 20.43
N LEU A 113 -12.34 1.84 20.26
CA LEU A 113 -12.68 0.46 20.56
C LEU A 113 -12.48 0.08 22.04
N GLU A 114 -11.44 0.58 22.69
CA GLU A 114 -11.01 0.14 24.03
C GLU A 114 -11.17 1.23 25.09
N SER A 115 -10.80 2.50 24.81
CA SER A 115 -10.95 3.58 25.80
C SER A 115 -12.41 3.97 26.03
N LEU A 116 -13.27 3.82 25.01
CA LEU A 116 -14.70 4.06 25.13
C LEU A 116 -15.51 2.80 25.46
N ALA A 117 -14.88 1.65 25.74
CA ALA A 117 -15.57 0.36 25.93
C ALA A 117 -16.64 0.36 27.04
N ASN A 118 -16.51 1.26 28.03
CA ASN A 118 -17.42 1.41 29.16
C ASN A 118 -18.37 2.61 29.05
N LEU A 119 -18.45 3.26 27.88
CA LEU A 119 -19.28 4.45 27.66
C LEU A 119 -20.74 4.26 28.09
N TRP A 120 -21.30 3.07 27.88
CA TRP A 120 -22.67 2.76 28.30
C TRP A 120 -22.92 2.98 29.79
N PHE A 121 -21.96 2.62 30.64
CA PHE A 121 -22.09 2.77 32.09
C PHE A 121 -21.79 4.19 32.52
N ILE A 122 -20.80 4.84 31.89
CA ILE A 122 -20.47 6.24 32.16
C ILE A 122 -21.68 7.15 31.92
N LYS A 123 -22.40 6.96 30.79
CA LYS A 123 -23.60 7.74 30.47
C LYS A 123 -24.79 7.46 31.40
N GLU A 124 -24.86 6.27 32.03
CA GLU A 124 -25.88 5.94 33.03
C GLU A 124 -25.59 6.61 34.39
N HIS A 125 -24.38 7.18 34.59
CA HIS A 125 -23.91 7.73 35.86
C HIS A 125 -23.11 9.05 35.67
N PRO A 126 -23.75 10.13 35.18
CA PRO A 126 -23.06 11.38 34.85
C PRO A 126 -22.43 12.09 36.07
N ASP A 127 -22.98 11.88 37.27
CA ASP A 127 -22.54 12.55 38.49
C ASP A 127 -21.27 11.94 39.13
N LEU A 128 -20.83 10.77 38.64
CA LEU A 128 -19.66 10.08 39.20
C LEU A 128 -18.39 10.40 38.43
N PRO A 129 -17.25 10.62 39.10
CA PRO A 129 -15.98 10.78 38.40
C PRO A 129 -15.54 9.47 37.73
N ILE A 130 -14.81 9.60 36.62
CA ILE A 130 -14.27 8.47 35.85
C ILE A 130 -12.75 8.38 36.00
N VAL A 131 -12.24 7.15 36.00
CA VAL A 131 -10.81 6.82 36.05
C VAL A 131 -10.41 6.05 34.81
N TRP A 132 -9.44 6.57 34.07
CA TRP A 132 -8.68 5.82 33.07
C TRP A 132 -7.30 5.45 33.58
N LEU A 133 -6.83 4.27 33.20
CA LEU A 133 -5.42 3.89 33.30
C LEU A 133 -4.70 4.35 32.04
N GLY A 134 -3.68 5.19 32.18
CA GLY A 134 -2.85 5.58 31.06
C GLY A 134 -2.13 4.38 30.44
N ALA A 135 -2.38 4.11 29.16
CA ALA A 135 -1.46 3.30 28.35
C ALA A 135 -0.31 4.21 27.89
N HIS A 136 0.94 3.74 27.87
CA HIS A 136 2.12 4.57 27.52
C HIS A 136 2.40 5.71 28.49
N ASN A 137 2.00 5.59 29.75
CA ASN A 137 2.04 6.71 30.69
C ASN A 137 1.27 7.94 30.17
N GLN A 138 0.24 7.73 29.34
CA GLN A 138 -0.62 8.81 28.89
C GLN A 138 -1.26 9.48 30.11
N SER A 139 -0.94 10.75 30.32
CA SER A 139 -1.39 11.54 31.46
C SER A 139 -2.52 12.52 31.13
N ASP A 140 -2.84 12.70 29.85
CA ASP A 140 -3.82 13.70 29.42
C ASP A 140 -4.70 13.22 28.24
N LEU A 141 -5.80 13.91 27.98
CA LEU A 141 -6.65 13.69 26.81
C LEU A 141 -6.09 14.42 25.59
N ASN A 142 -5.81 13.67 24.51
CA ASN A 142 -5.47 14.29 23.24
C ASN A 142 -6.70 14.95 22.58
N GLY A 143 -6.48 15.73 21.50
CA GLY A 143 -7.55 16.45 20.82
C GLY A 143 -8.68 15.54 20.31
N THR A 144 -8.36 14.32 19.87
CA THR A 144 -9.35 13.32 19.44
C THR A 144 -10.22 12.84 20.61
N ALA A 145 -9.60 12.50 21.75
CA ALA A 145 -10.30 12.07 22.94
C ALA A 145 -11.25 13.15 23.45
N ARG A 146 -10.80 14.40 23.51
CA ARG A 146 -11.64 15.55 23.89
C ARG A 146 -12.82 15.75 22.95
N GLN A 147 -12.63 15.60 21.64
CA GLN A 147 -13.71 15.68 20.66
C GLN A 147 -14.77 14.59 20.87
N PHE A 148 -14.37 13.35 21.16
CA PHE A 148 -15.32 12.28 21.46
C PHE A 148 -16.06 12.52 22.78
N LEU A 149 -15.37 12.97 23.84
CA LEU A 149 -16.05 13.29 25.10
C LEU A 149 -17.08 14.40 24.92
N ALA A 150 -16.73 15.47 24.20
CA ALA A 150 -17.67 16.54 23.87
C ALA A 150 -18.85 16.03 23.02
N LEU A 151 -18.58 15.19 22.03
CA LEU A 151 -19.60 14.58 21.16
C LEU A 151 -20.62 13.73 21.93
N TYR A 152 -20.17 13.03 22.98
CA TYR A 152 -21.02 12.19 23.81
C TYR A 152 -21.56 12.89 25.05
N GLU A 153 -21.29 14.20 25.19
CA GLU A 153 -21.72 15.04 26.33
C GLU A 153 -21.26 14.45 27.67
N ILE A 154 -20.01 13.99 27.72
CA ILE A 154 -19.42 13.43 28.94
C ILE A 154 -18.86 14.56 29.80
N GLU A 155 -19.60 14.90 30.86
CA GLU A 155 -19.28 15.94 31.82
C GLU A 155 -18.66 15.40 33.12
N ASN A 156 -18.56 14.08 33.26
CA ASN A 156 -17.96 13.43 34.41
C ASN A 156 -16.54 13.98 34.70
N PRO A 157 -16.18 14.25 35.96
CA PRO A 157 -14.80 14.60 36.30
C PRO A 157 -13.84 13.48 35.90
N VAL A 158 -12.79 13.80 35.15
CA VAL A 158 -11.86 12.82 34.56
C VAL A 158 -10.58 12.74 35.39
N HIS A 159 -10.20 11.52 35.78
CA HIS A 159 -8.91 11.20 36.37
C HIS A 159 -8.13 10.23 35.47
N ILE A 160 -6.90 10.57 35.16
CA ILE A 160 -5.99 9.72 34.39
C ILE A 160 -4.85 9.31 35.31
N LEU A 161 -4.73 8.00 35.55
CA LEU A 161 -3.72 7.45 36.43
C LEU A 161 -2.50 7.01 35.62
N THR A 162 -1.34 7.59 35.93
CA THR A 162 -0.03 7.19 35.36
C THR A 162 0.87 6.50 36.38
N GLU A 163 0.52 6.58 37.66
CA GLU A 163 1.19 5.86 38.75
C GLU A 163 0.23 4.91 39.48
N GLN A 164 0.79 3.95 40.21
CA GLN A 164 0.01 3.02 41.02
C GLN A 164 -0.77 3.80 42.09
N THR A 165 -2.11 3.70 42.04
CA THR A 165 -3.01 4.50 42.88
C THR A 165 -4.07 3.63 43.56
N GLU A 166 -4.39 3.92 44.81
CA GLU A 166 -5.46 3.28 45.57
C GLU A 166 -6.73 4.14 45.45
N VAL A 167 -7.81 3.56 44.95
CA VAL A 167 -9.11 4.22 44.83
C VAL A 167 -10.03 3.67 45.92
N GLU A 168 -10.61 4.54 46.73
CA GLU A 168 -11.43 4.15 47.88
C GLU A 168 -12.59 3.23 47.49
N THR A 169 -13.35 3.57 46.45
CA THR A 169 -14.32 2.67 45.81
C THR A 169 -14.23 2.79 44.30
N LEU A 170 -13.87 1.71 43.62
CA LEU A 170 -13.87 1.64 42.15
C LEU A 170 -15.01 0.74 41.66
N ILE A 171 -15.86 1.30 40.81
CA ILE A 171 -16.92 0.58 40.10
C ILE A 171 -16.34 0.07 38.78
N VAL A 172 -16.28 -1.26 38.63
CA VAL A 172 -15.71 -1.92 37.45
C VAL A 172 -16.84 -2.59 36.64
N PRO A 173 -17.36 -1.92 35.59
CA PRO A 173 -18.37 -2.50 34.71
C PRO A 173 -17.77 -3.56 33.78
N GLU A 174 -18.61 -4.46 33.27
CA GLU A 174 -18.21 -5.31 32.15
C GLU A 174 -18.13 -4.46 30.85
N PRO A 175 -17.02 -4.56 30.08
CA PRO A 175 -16.85 -3.78 28.87
C PRO A 175 -17.93 -4.09 27.85
N GLY A 176 -18.55 -3.03 27.34
CA GLY A 176 -19.58 -3.09 26.33
C GLY A 176 -19.04 -3.38 24.93
N TYR A 177 -17.74 -3.14 24.70
CA TYR A 177 -16.98 -3.56 23.52
C TYR A 177 -15.72 -4.31 23.96
N ARG A 178 -15.38 -5.40 23.28
CA ARG A 178 -14.09 -6.10 23.42
C ARG A 178 -13.62 -6.50 22.03
N THR A 179 -12.41 -6.06 21.69
CA THR A 179 -11.76 -6.35 20.40
C THR A 179 -11.92 -7.81 20.00
N HIS A 180 -12.48 -8.00 18.81
CA HIS A 180 -12.83 -9.27 18.16
C HIS A 180 -13.80 -10.22 18.90
N THR A 181 -14.18 -9.93 20.14
CA THR A 181 -15.00 -10.84 20.95
C THR A 181 -16.47 -10.44 20.93
N HIS A 182 -16.80 -9.22 21.37
CA HIS A 182 -18.19 -8.81 21.54
C HIS A 182 -18.41 -7.30 21.43
N PHE A 183 -19.62 -6.94 21.00
CA PHE A 183 -20.13 -5.58 20.98
C PHE A 183 -21.60 -5.62 21.42
N THR A 184 -21.89 -5.05 22.59
CA THR A 184 -23.17 -5.20 23.27
C THR A 184 -24.19 -4.17 22.81
N LYS A 185 -25.49 -4.49 22.90
CA LYS A 185 -26.58 -3.55 22.57
C LYS A 185 -26.55 -2.27 23.41
N LYS A 186 -26.19 -2.37 24.69
CA LYS A 186 -26.03 -1.20 25.57
C LYS A 186 -24.94 -0.27 25.04
N GLN A 187 -23.79 -0.83 24.64
CA GLN A 187 -22.70 -0.05 24.08
C GLN A 187 -23.04 0.54 22.70
N VAL A 188 -23.73 -0.21 21.84
CA VAL A 188 -24.25 0.32 20.56
C VAL A 188 -25.11 1.55 20.80
N LYS A 189 -26.06 1.48 21.75
CA LYS A 189 -26.91 2.61 22.12
C LYS A 189 -26.11 3.78 22.69
N ALA A 190 -25.07 3.50 23.47
CA ALA A 190 -24.25 4.54 24.08
C ALA A 190 -23.37 5.30 23.08
N LEU A 191 -22.83 4.59 22.07
CA LEU A 191 -21.99 5.13 20.99
C LEU A 191 -22.79 5.78 19.86
N GLN A 192 -24.11 5.60 19.83
CA GLN A 192 -24.95 6.24 18.83
C GLN A 192 -25.02 7.74 19.10
N VAL A 193 -24.56 8.54 18.14
CA VAL A 193 -24.55 10.02 18.23
C VAL A 193 -25.86 10.60 17.70
N ASP A 194 -26.31 10.15 16.53
CA ASP A 194 -27.55 10.56 15.89
C ASP A 194 -28.23 9.34 15.25
N LYS A 195 -29.53 9.45 14.97
CA LYS A 195 -30.15 8.52 14.01
C LYS A 195 -29.58 8.82 12.62
N ALA A 196 -28.99 7.81 12.00
CA ALA A 196 -28.60 7.91 10.60
C ALA A 196 -29.87 8.18 9.77
N PRO A 197 -29.92 9.26 8.97
CA PRO A 197 -31.06 9.51 8.10
C PRO A 197 -31.11 8.45 6.98
N ALA A 198 -32.16 8.50 6.15
CA ALA A 198 -32.17 7.75 4.91
C ALA A 198 -30.94 8.13 4.07
N ALA A 199 -30.33 7.14 3.40
CA ALA A 199 -29.19 7.38 2.54
C ALA A 199 -29.55 8.38 1.42
N THR A 200 -28.69 9.38 1.24
CA THR A 200 -28.79 10.37 0.16
C THR A 200 -28.42 9.68 -1.15
N LYS A 201 -29.40 9.57 -2.06
CA LYS A 201 -29.22 8.94 -3.36
C LYS A 201 -28.05 9.56 -4.13
N GLY A 202 -27.12 8.72 -4.58
CA GLY A 202 -25.91 9.10 -5.31
C GLY A 202 -24.74 9.54 -4.44
N LYS A 203 -24.91 9.67 -3.11
CA LYS A 203 -23.80 10.07 -2.22
C LYS A 203 -22.82 8.91 -2.03
N LYS A 204 -21.66 8.99 -2.69
CA LYS A 204 -20.58 8.01 -2.63
C LYS A 204 -19.36 8.62 -1.96
N VAL A 205 -18.82 7.98 -0.93
CA VAL A 205 -17.66 8.46 -0.15
C VAL A 205 -16.53 7.44 -0.23
N TRP A 206 -15.35 7.90 -0.65
CA TRP A 206 -14.11 7.15 -0.57
C TRP A 206 -13.33 7.59 0.67
N LEU A 207 -13.20 6.71 1.67
CA LEU A 207 -12.37 6.88 2.85
C LEU A 207 -10.90 6.68 2.46
N SER A 208 -10.26 7.80 2.17
CA SER A 208 -8.87 7.83 1.75
C SER A 208 -7.91 7.68 2.93
N ARG A 209 -6.77 7.06 2.67
CA ARG A 209 -5.61 7.01 3.58
C ARG A 209 -4.38 7.73 3.02
N SER A 210 -4.48 8.36 1.85
CA SER A 210 -3.32 8.88 1.12
C SER A 210 -2.68 10.09 1.79
N ALA A 211 -3.40 10.81 2.65
CA ALA A 211 -2.87 11.93 3.43
C ALA A 211 -2.20 11.50 4.77
N LEU A 212 -2.23 10.21 5.12
CA LEU A 212 -1.51 9.68 6.28
C LEU A 212 0.00 9.66 6.04
N LYS A 213 0.79 9.83 7.10
CA LYS A 213 2.26 9.78 7.03
C LYS A 213 2.85 8.36 6.92
N GLY A 214 2.02 7.33 7.10
CA GLY A 214 2.43 5.93 7.09
C GLY A 214 1.24 5.01 6.87
N ALA A 215 1.50 3.73 6.59
CA ALA A 215 0.47 2.75 6.27
C ALA A 215 -0.42 3.14 5.06
N GLN A 216 0.18 3.82 4.08
CA GLN A 216 -0.49 4.28 2.86
C GLN A 216 -0.57 3.16 1.82
N VAL A 217 -1.52 3.28 0.90
CA VAL A 217 -1.42 2.63 -0.41
C VAL A 217 -0.85 3.67 -1.36
N LEU A 218 0.40 3.51 -1.79
CA LEU A 218 1.18 4.58 -2.42
C LEU A 218 0.60 5.03 -3.77
N ASN A 219 -0.13 4.16 -4.45
CA ASN A 219 -0.85 4.45 -5.68
C ASN A 219 -2.35 4.75 -5.47
N GLU A 220 -2.82 4.92 -4.22
CA GLU A 220 -4.17 5.38 -3.92
C GLU A 220 -4.51 6.76 -4.53
N PRO A 221 -3.61 7.76 -4.56
CA PRO A 221 -3.91 9.06 -5.19
C PRO A 221 -4.35 8.96 -6.65
N ILE A 222 -3.95 7.89 -7.36
CA ILE A 222 -4.36 7.66 -8.73
C ILE A 222 -5.78 7.10 -8.78
N LEU A 223 -6.11 6.18 -7.87
CA LEU A 223 -7.47 5.70 -7.67
C LEU A 223 -8.44 6.85 -7.30
N GLU A 224 -8.02 7.76 -6.43
CA GLU A 224 -8.81 8.93 -6.03
C GLU A 224 -9.18 9.82 -7.21
N LYS A 225 -8.25 10.03 -8.16
CA LYS A 225 -8.52 10.79 -9.39
C LYS A 225 -9.62 10.11 -10.22
N PHE A 226 -9.59 8.79 -10.37
CA PHE A 226 -10.65 8.06 -11.07
C PHE A 226 -11.99 8.16 -10.37
N LEU A 227 -12.01 7.89 -9.07
CA LEU A 227 -13.24 7.91 -8.27
C LEU A 227 -13.87 9.31 -8.23
N SER A 228 -13.05 10.36 -8.09
CA SER A 228 -13.51 11.76 -8.12
C SER A 228 -14.22 12.10 -9.43
N ARG A 229 -13.67 11.68 -10.58
CA ARG A 229 -14.31 11.84 -11.90
C ARG A 229 -15.65 11.10 -12.01
N GLN A 230 -15.83 10.03 -11.25
CA GLN A 230 -17.09 9.27 -11.17
C GLN A 230 -18.03 9.79 -10.07
N GLY A 231 -17.78 10.97 -9.52
CA GLY A 231 -18.64 11.61 -8.52
C GLY A 231 -18.50 11.03 -7.10
N TRP A 232 -17.41 10.33 -6.80
CA TRP A 232 -17.07 9.99 -5.42
C TRP A 232 -16.50 11.20 -4.69
N THR A 233 -16.94 11.40 -3.45
CA THR A 233 -16.28 12.32 -2.52
C THR A 233 -15.04 11.64 -1.95
N ILE A 234 -13.85 12.13 -2.29
CA ILE A 234 -12.60 11.68 -1.68
C ILE A 234 -12.50 12.36 -0.31
N PHE A 235 -12.51 11.58 0.76
CA PHE A 235 -12.56 12.08 2.12
C PHE A 235 -11.35 11.57 2.91
N HIS A 236 -10.56 12.48 3.46
CA HIS A 236 -9.38 12.20 4.29
C HIS A 236 -9.72 12.45 5.77
N PRO A 237 -10.22 11.44 6.52
CA PRO A 237 -10.85 11.68 7.82
C PRO A 237 -9.93 12.39 8.82
N GLU A 238 -8.63 12.12 8.79
CA GLU A 238 -7.61 12.71 9.66
C GLU A 238 -7.49 14.24 9.57
N GLN A 239 -8.03 14.84 8.51
CA GLN A 239 -8.04 16.30 8.30
C GLN A 239 -9.31 16.97 8.83
N HIS A 240 -10.26 16.20 9.36
CA HIS A 240 -11.57 16.69 9.77
C HIS A 240 -11.87 16.40 11.24
N PRO A 241 -12.60 17.30 11.93
CA PRO A 241 -13.14 17.02 13.26
C PRO A 241 -14.06 15.79 13.26
N ILE A 242 -14.15 15.08 14.39
CA ILE A 242 -14.93 13.84 14.52
C ILE A 242 -16.39 14.01 14.07
N LYS A 243 -17.03 15.12 14.46
CA LYS A 243 -18.41 15.40 14.06
C LYS A 243 -18.57 15.48 12.54
N ALA A 244 -17.63 16.15 11.86
CA ALA A 244 -17.64 16.27 10.40
C ALA A 244 -17.40 14.91 9.72
N GLN A 245 -16.57 14.05 10.30
CA GLN A 245 -16.39 12.68 9.82
C GLN A 245 -17.71 11.88 9.91
N ILE A 246 -18.42 11.97 11.03
CA ILE A 246 -19.73 11.30 11.21
C ILE A 246 -20.77 11.86 10.23
N ASP A 247 -20.83 13.18 10.09
CA ASP A 247 -21.77 13.85 9.19
C ASP A 247 -21.52 13.54 7.71
N MET A 248 -20.26 13.30 7.32
CA MET A 248 -19.94 12.85 5.97
C MET A 248 -20.51 11.45 5.68
N LEU A 249 -20.48 10.55 6.67
CA LEU A 249 -20.79 9.14 6.49
C LEU A 249 -22.25 8.77 6.75
N LYS A 250 -22.93 9.48 7.67
CA LYS A 250 -24.23 9.05 8.21
C LYS A 250 -25.36 8.86 7.20
N ASP A 251 -25.31 9.57 6.08
CA ASP A 251 -26.28 9.55 4.98
C ASP A 251 -25.65 9.10 3.65
N ALA A 252 -24.42 8.58 3.65
CA ALA A 252 -23.81 8.06 2.43
C ALA A 252 -24.58 6.84 1.92
N GLU A 253 -24.84 6.77 0.61
CA GLU A 253 -25.39 5.56 -0.01
C GLU A 253 -24.30 4.48 -0.14
N ARG A 254 -23.07 4.91 -0.42
CA ARG A 254 -21.91 4.02 -0.51
C ARG A 254 -20.73 4.62 0.22
N ILE A 255 -20.17 3.86 1.15
CA ILE A 255 -18.88 4.12 1.77
C ILE A 255 -17.92 3.05 1.23
N ALA A 256 -16.82 3.46 0.62
CA ALA A 256 -15.76 2.57 0.21
C ALA A 256 -14.40 3.11 0.66
N GLY A 257 -13.38 2.26 0.74
CA GLY A 257 -12.04 2.72 1.11
C GLY A 257 -11.10 1.57 1.43
N ILE A 258 -9.84 1.91 1.71
CA ILE A 258 -8.84 0.94 2.14
C ILE A 258 -8.97 0.70 3.65
N ASP A 259 -8.89 -0.55 4.08
CA ASP A 259 -9.11 -0.96 5.46
C ASP A 259 -8.18 -0.23 6.44
N GLY A 260 -8.75 0.20 7.56
CA GLY A 260 -8.05 0.98 8.57
C GLY A 260 -9.00 1.62 9.57
N SER A 261 -8.43 2.29 10.57
CA SER A 261 -9.21 2.70 11.75
C SER A 261 -10.35 3.69 11.46
N ALA A 262 -10.33 4.40 10.34
CA ALA A 262 -11.45 5.24 9.91
C ALA A 262 -12.78 4.46 9.83
N PHE A 263 -12.75 3.18 9.44
CA PHE A 263 -13.95 2.34 9.37
C PHE A 263 -14.54 2.01 10.75
N HIS A 264 -13.77 2.09 11.85
CA HIS A 264 -14.33 1.87 13.18
C HIS A 264 -15.35 2.95 13.55
N LEU A 265 -15.28 4.14 12.94
CA LEU A 265 -16.25 5.22 13.16
C LEU A 265 -17.70 4.81 12.81
N LEU A 266 -17.87 3.81 11.93
CA LEU A 266 -19.19 3.22 11.62
C LEU A 266 -19.91 2.69 12.85
N MET A 267 -19.20 2.36 13.93
CA MET A 267 -19.83 1.92 15.18
C MET A 267 -20.72 2.98 15.84
N THR A 268 -20.54 4.26 15.46
CA THR A 268 -21.37 5.39 15.90
C THR A 268 -22.68 5.52 15.11
N LEU A 269 -22.82 4.76 14.00
CA LEU A 269 -23.89 4.85 13.02
C LEU A 269 -24.78 3.59 13.04
N ALA A 270 -25.39 3.29 14.18
CA ALA A 270 -26.13 2.05 14.41
C ALA A 270 -27.27 1.78 13.39
N ASP A 271 -27.86 2.83 12.84
CA ASP A 271 -29.00 2.74 11.91
C ASP A 271 -28.60 2.87 10.43
N TYR A 272 -27.31 2.93 10.11
CA TYR A 272 -26.83 3.12 8.74
C TYR A 272 -27.32 2.03 7.78
N LYS A 273 -27.80 2.45 6.59
CA LYS A 273 -28.39 1.56 5.57
C LYS A 273 -27.63 1.53 4.25
N GLY A 274 -26.64 2.40 4.05
CA GLY A 274 -25.83 2.40 2.84
C GLY A 274 -24.89 1.19 2.76
N GLU A 275 -24.31 0.96 1.59
CA GLU A 275 -23.32 -0.09 1.35
C GLU A 275 -21.97 0.31 1.94
N VAL A 276 -21.24 -0.64 2.53
CA VAL A 276 -19.85 -0.45 2.99
C VAL A 276 -18.94 -1.42 2.25
N THR A 277 -17.91 -0.90 1.58
CA THR A 277 -16.93 -1.70 0.83
C THR A 277 -15.52 -1.46 1.37
N LEU A 278 -14.86 -2.53 1.82
CA LEU A 278 -13.50 -2.46 2.36
C LEU A 278 -12.52 -3.17 1.42
N PHE A 279 -11.47 -2.45 1.00
CA PHE A 279 -10.33 -3.01 0.29
C PHE A 279 -9.18 -3.27 1.26
N LEU A 280 -8.73 -4.51 1.37
CA LEU A 280 -7.75 -4.88 2.37
C LEU A 280 -6.34 -4.49 1.97
N ARG A 281 -5.59 -3.86 2.86
CA ARG A 281 -4.15 -3.55 2.72
C ARG A 281 -3.26 -4.72 3.14
N ARG A 282 -3.87 -5.83 3.54
CA ARG A 282 -3.22 -7.07 4.01
C ARG A 282 -3.99 -8.26 3.49
N GLN A 283 -3.34 -9.41 3.35
CA GLN A 283 -4.03 -10.68 3.05
C GLN A 283 -4.81 -11.24 4.25
N MET A 284 -5.18 -10.38 5.21
CA MET A 284 -5.93 -10.75 6.41
C MET A 284 -6.97 -9.67 6.68
N LEU A 285 -8.22 -10.10 6.81
CA LEU A 285 -9.32 -9.26 7.28
C LEU A 285 -9.23 -9.11 8.81
N GLU A 286 -9.25 -7.87 9.27
CA GLU A 286 -9.32 -7.51 10.68
C GLU A 286 -10.75 -7.77 11.20
N PHE A 287 -10.86 -8.38 12.39
CA PHE A 287 -12.12 -8.97 12.85
C PHE A 287 -13.04 -7.97 13.54
N ASP A 288 -12.54 -6.82 14.01
CA ASP A 288 -13.37 -5.72 14.51
C ASP A 288 -14.28 -5.15 13.40
N PHE A 289 -13.81 -5.07 12.15
CA PHE A 289 -14.70 -4.69 11.03
C PHE A 289 -15.90 -5.64 10.89
N VAL A 290 -15.66 -6.94 11.03
CA VAL A 290 -16.70 -7.98 11.00
C VAL A 290 -17.62 -7.86 12.22
N LEU A 291 -17.05 -7.72 13.41
CA LEU A 291 -17.80 -7.60 14.65
C LEU A 291 -18.75 -6.40 14.62
N ILE A 292 -18.25 -5.23 14.21
CA ILE A 292 -19.05 -4.01 14.05
C ILE A 292 -20.13 -4.22 12.99
N GLY A 293 -19.75 -4.71 11.80
CA GLY A 293 -20.65 -4.93 10.69
C GLY A 293 -21.82 -5.84 11.05
N GLU A 294 -21.54 -6.99 11.66
CA GLU A 294 -22.60 -7.93 12.01
C GLU A 294 -23.42 -7.50 13.23
N THR A 295 -22.84 -6.76 14.18
CA THR A 295 -23.57 -6.26 15.35
C THR A 295 -24.59 -5.20 14.95
N LEU A 296 -24.21 -4.33 14.00
CA LEU A 296 -25.07 -3.25 13.49
C LEU A 296 -25.90 -3.68 12.27
N GLY A 297 -25.63 -4.85 11.68
CA GLY A 297 -26.29 -5.30 10.46
C GLY A 297 -25.89 -4.51 9.21
N LEU A 298 -24.65 -4.02 9.16
CA LEU A 298 -24.14 -3.25 8.02
C LEU A 298 -23.97 -4.16 6.79
N PRO A 299 -24.40 -3.72 5.59
CA PRO A 299 -24.16 -4.44 4.36
C PRO A 299 -22.70 -4.23 3.90
N GLN A 300 -21.80 -5.05 4.45
CA GLN A 300 -20.37 -5.00 4.17
C GLN A 300 -19.94 -5.94 3.04
N LYS A 301 -19.05 -5.45 2.19
CA LYS A 301 -18.29 -6.22 1.20
C LYS A 301 -16.80 -6.07 1.47
N TYR A 302 -16.05 -7.17 1.37
CA TYR A 302 -14.60 -7.18 1.56
C TYR A 302 -13.90 -7.68 0.31
N PHE A 303 -12.82 -7.01 -0.06
CA PHE A 303 -12.01 -7.35 -1.21
C PHE A 303 -10.53 -7.38 -0.84
N THR A 304 -9.91 -8.52 -1.03
CA THR A 304 -8.45 -8.62 -1.04
C THR A 304 -7.96 -8.12 -2.41
N PRO A 305 -7.01 -7.17 -2.47
CA PRO A 305 -6.45 -6.72 -3.73
C PRO A 305 -5.77 -7.89 -4.43
N ILE A 306 -5.98 -7.98 -5.74
CA ILE A 306 -5.19 -8.87 -6.58
C ILE A 306 -3.81 -8.21 -6.70
N GLY A 307 -2.77 -8.92 -6.28
CA GLY A 307 -1.39 -8.42 -6.31
C GLY A 307 -1.13 -7.26 -5.35
N MET A 308 -0.26 -7.47 -4.36
CA MET A 308 0.16 -6.44 -3.43
C MET A 308 1.63 -6.60 -3.10
N VAL A 309 2.37 -5.49 -3.11
CA VAL A 309 3.80 -5.46 -2.79
C VAL A 309 4.04 -4.41 -1.72
N TRP A 310 4.83 -4.76 -0.71
CA TRP A 310 5.23 -3.85 0.36
C TRP A 310 6.38 -2.96 -0.12
N SER A 311 6.38 -1.68 0.28
CA SER A 311 7.43 -0.73 -0.11
C SER A 311 8.81 -1.04 0.48
N SER A 312 8.89 -1.97 1.44
CA SER A 312 10.15 -2.47 2.03
C SER A 312 9.99 -3.90 2.55
N GLN A 313 11.11 -4.62 2.71
CA GLN A 313 11.16 -5.98 3.30
C GLN A 313 11.07 -6.01 4.84
N THR A 314 11.10 -4.84 5.51
CA THR A 314 10.91 -4.79 6.96
C THR A 314 9.50 -5.29 7.34
N LYS A 315 9.21 -5.65 8.59
CA LYS A 315 7.88 -6.14 8.99
C LYS A 315 7.26 -5.11 9.94
N HIS A 316 6.48 -4.15 9.46
CA HIS A 316 5.82 -3.18 10.35
C HIS A 316 4.43 -2.75 9.85
N TRP A 317 3.50 -2.51 10.79
CA TRP A 317 2.13 -2.00 10.56
C TRP A 317 2.09 -0.63 9.88
N GLN A 318 3.17 0.16 9.99
CA GLN A 318 3.35 1.46 9.35
C GLN A 318 3.79 1.38 7.88
N GLN A 319 4.08 0.19 7.35
CA GLN A 319 4.58 0.07 5.98
C GLN A 319 3.52 0.46 4.96
N SER A 320 3.95 1.14 3.91
CA SER A 320 3.12 1.41 2.76
C SER A 320 3.17 0.24 1.78
N CYS A 321 2.15 0.11 0.94
CA CYS A 321 2.09 -0.92 -0.10
C CYS A 321 1.58 -0.36 -1.42
N PHE A 322 1.67 -1.18 -2.47
CA PHE A 322 1.11 -0.90 -3.78
C PHE A 322 0.03 -1.92 -4.11
N TYR A 323 -1.07 -1.46 -4.69
CA TYR A 323 -2.04 -2.35 -5.34
C TYR A 323 -1.63 -2.54 -6.80
N LEU A 324 -1.39 -3.78 -7.22
CA LEU A 324 -0.91 -4.02 -8.58
C LEU A 324 -2.03 -3.92 -9.63
N HIS A 325 -3.30 -3.96 -9.21
CA HIS A 325 -4.45 -3.96 -10.13
C HIS A 325 -5.58 -3.06 -9.59
N LEU A 326 -5.47 -1.74 -9.78
CA LEU A 326 -6.50 -0.77 -9.45
C LEU A 326 -7.77 -0.92 -10.31
N THR A 327 -7.68 -1.51 -11.51
CA THR A 327 -8.87 -1.79 -12.34
C THR A 327 -9.83 -2.71 -11.60
N GLU A 328 -9.30 -3.67 -10.85
CA GLU A 328 -10.12 -4.56 -10.05
C GLU A 328 -10.87 -3.81 -8.96
N VAL A 329 -10.22 -2.86 -8.29
CA VAL A 329 -10.85 -1.99 -7.30
C VAL A 329 -12.02 -1.22 -7.93
N LEU A 330 -11.80 -0.59 -9.10
CA LEU A 330 -12.84 0.12 -9.85
C LEU A 330 -13.99 -0.82 -10.26
N ASN A 331 -13.69 -1.98 -10.84
CA ASN A 331 -14.67 -2.97 -11.23
C ASN A 331 -15.54 -3.42 -10.04
N LYS A 332 -14.94 -3.62 -8.86
CA LYS A 332 -15.68 -3.98 -7.63
C LYS A 332 -16.59 -2.86 -7.13
N LEU A 333 -16.28 -1.63 -7.48
CA LEU A 333 -17.13 -0.47 -7.23
C LEU A 333 -18.18 -0.24 -8.33
N ASN A 334 -18.18 -1.06 -9.40
CA ASN A 334 -18.93 -0.82 -10.63
C ASN A 334 -18.56 0.51 -11.30
N GLU A 335 -17.29 0.89 -11.18
CA GLU A 335 -16.73 2.08 -11.82
C GLU A 335 -15.78 1.64 -12.93
N THR A 336 -15.64 2.46 -13.96
CA THR A 336 -14.76 2.18 -15.10
C THR A 336 -13.62 3.17 -15.17
N ARG A 337 -12.49 2.72 -15.74
CA ARG A 337 -11.43 3.63 -16.18
C ARG A 337 -11.91 4.51 -17.33
N SER A 338 -11.15 5.57 -17.58
CA SER A 338 -11.25 6.31 -18.84
C SER A 338 -11.14 5.36 -20.03
N SER A 339 -11.91 5.62 -21.08
CA SER A 339 -11.93 4.83 -22.32
C SER A 339 -10.77 5.15 -23.26
N HIS A 340 -9.72 5.83 -22.77
CA HIS A 340 -8.59 6.21 -23.62
C HIS A 340 -7.82 4.95 -24.04
N LYS A 341 -7.68 4.74 -25.35
CA LYS A 341 -6.84 3.67 -25.90
C LYS A 341 -5.39 4.15 -25.90
N PRO A 342 -4.41 3.31 -25.52
CA PRO A 342 -3.00 3.64 -25.68
C PRO A 342 -2.71 4.05 -27.12
N SER A 343 -1.92 5.10 -27.31
CA SER A 343 -1.40 5.49 -28.64
C SER A 343 -0.63 4.34 -29.27
N ALA A 344 -0.57 4.24 -30.60
CA ALA A 344 0.18 3.14 -31.23
C ALA A 344 1.69 3.20 -30.87
N PRO A 345 2.35 2.06 -30.62
CA PRO A 345 3.76 2.05 -30.28
C PRO A 345 4.59 2.54 -31.47
N ARG A 346 5.55 3.43 -31.23
CA ARG A 346 6.42 3.96 -32.30
C ARG A 346 7.28 2.82 -32.87
N LYS A 347 7.16 2.57 -34.18
CA LYS A 347 7.78 1.42 -34.87
C LYS A 347 9.32 1.49 -34.96
N ARG A 348 9.93 2.67 -34.88
CA ARG A 348 11.36 2.87 -35.22
C ARG A 348 12.32 2.32 -34.16
N LEU A 349 12.11 2.57 -32.87
CA LEU A 349 12.95 2.01 -31.81
C LEU A 349 12.80 0.49 -31.63
N ALA A 350 11.64 -0.07 -32.03
CA ALA A 350 11.37 -1.50 -31.92
C ALA A 350 12.39 -2.36 -32.69
N ASN A 351 12.84 -1.90 -33.86
CA ASN A 351 13.85 -2.60 -34.66
C ASN A 351 15.23 -2.60 -33.96
N ILE A 352 15.57 -1.49 -33.30
CA ILE A 352 16.83 -1.33 -32.57
C ILE A 352 16.85 -2.23 -31.33
N VAL A 353 15.77 -2.19 -30.55
CA VAL A 353 15.58 -3.08 -29.38
C VAL A 353 15.68 -4.54 -29.83
N GLN A 354 15.05 -4.91 -30.95
CA GLN A 354 15.12 -6.28 -31.48
C GLN A 354 16.53 -6.68 -31.92
N ALA A 355 17.29 -5.77 -32.57
CA ALA A 355 18.67 -6.05 -32.96
C ALA A 355 19.60 -6.20 -31.75
N LEU A 356 19.51 -5.30 -30.76
CA LEU A 356 20.25 -5.42 -29.50
C LEU A 356 19.95 -6.74 -28.79
N THR A 357 18.67 -7.08 -28.72
CA THR A 357 18.20 -8.30 -28.08
C THR A 357 18.83 -9.54 -28.72
N ARG A 358 18.79 -9.62 -30.06
CA ARG A 358 19.39 -10.75 -30.79
C ARG A 358 20.91 -10.77 -30.66
N HIS A 359 21.55 -9.61 -30.79
CA HIS A 359 23.00 -9.51 -30.81
C HIS A 359 23.65 -9.85 -29.46
N PHE A 360 23.09 -9.32 -28.37
CA PHE A 360 23.59 -9.55 -27.02
C PHE A 360 22.92 -10.75 -26.33
N ASN A 361 22.06 -11.50 -27.03
CA ASN A 361 21.27 -12.60 -26.49
C ASN A 361 20.57 -12.22 -25.18
N LEU A 362 19.80 -11.13 -25.22
CA LEU A 362 19.15 -10.56 -24.03
C LEU A 362 17.83 -11.27 -23.74
N HIS A 363 17.66 -11.66 -22.48
CA HIS A 363 16.52 -12.45 -22.02
C HIS A 363 15.45 -11.63 -21.29
N THR A 364 15.84 -10.49 -20.71
CA THR A 364 14.97 -9.58 -19.96
C THR A 364 15.15 -8.17 -20.50
N ILE A 365 14.09 -7.63 -21.09
CA ILE A 365 14.07 -6.32 -21.75
C ILE A 365 12.96 -5.48 -21.12
N ILE A 366 13.28 -4.25 -20.76
CA ILE A 366 12.34 -3.32 -20.14
C ILE A 366 12.22 -2.12 -21.07
N GLU A 367 11.04 -1.82 -21.61
CA GLU A 367 10.75 -0.65 -22.42
C GLU A 367 9.81 0.29 -21.65
N LEU A 368 10.34 1.33 -21.04
CA LEU A 368 9.54 2.35 -20.38
C LEU A 368 8.96 3.32 -21.43
N TRP A 369 7.67 3.63 -21.30
CA TRP A 369 6.94 4.58 -22.16
C TRP A 369 6.88 4.19 -23.65
N ALA A 370 6.78 2.89 -23.94
CA ALA A 370 6.55 2.34 -25.28
C ALA A 370 5.30 2.95 -25.97
N HIS A 371 4.33 3.38 -25.15
CA HIS A 371 3.18 4.20 -25.52
C HIS A 371 3.24 5.49 -24.66
N GLN A 372 2.53 6.57 -25.06
CA GLN A 372 2.55 7.86 -24.32
C GLN A 372 2.37 7.69 -22.79
N ASP A 373 1.63 6.67 -22.36
CA ASP A 373 1.28 6.47 -20.96
C ASP A 373 1.75 5.14 -20.35
N THR A 374 2.46 4.27 -21.10
CA THR A 374 2.69 2.89 -20.62
C THR A 374 4.13 2.41 -20.74
N ILE A 375 4.59 1.75 -19.69
CA ILE A 375 5.78 0.91 -19.60
C ILE A 375 5.44 -0.49 -20.12
N ALA A 376 6.31 -1.14 -20.88
CA ALA A 376 6.20 -2.53 -21.29
C ALA A 376 7.46 -3.30 -20.85
N LEU A 377 7.29 -4.37 -20.09
CA LEU A 377 8.33 -5.27 -19.64
C LEU A 377 8.20 -6.57 -20.43
N ALA A 378 9.23 -6.97 -21.17
CA ALA A 378 9.30 -8.25 -21.86
C ALA A 378 10.31 -9.17 -21.16
N THR A 379 9.82 -10.18 -20.44
CA THR A 379 10.64 -11.24 -19.85
C THR A 379 10.48 -12.52 -20.66
N GLU A 380 11.59 -13.21 -20.94
CA GLU A 380 11.71 -14.55 -21.55
C GLU A 380 10.39 -15.33 -21.71
N GLY A 381 10.00 -15.64 -22.96
CA GLY A 381 8.90 -16.58 -23.24
C GLY A 381 7.52 -16.00 -23.64
N ARG A 382 7.44 -14.74 -24.13
CA ARG A 382 6.22 -14.09 -24.70
C ARG A 382 5.19 -13.54 -23.70
N ARG A 383 5.56 -13.19 -22.46
CA ARG A 383 4.67 -12.42 -21.57
C ARG A 383 5.16 -10.98 -21.47
N THR A 384 4.38 -10.05 -21.99
CA THR A 384 4.60 -8.62 -21.80
C THR A 384 3.86 -8.20 -20.53
N LEU A 385 4.52 -7.51 -19.61
CA LEU A 385 3.91 -6.87 -18.44
C LEU A 385 3.88 -5.37 -18.69
N THR A 386 2.71 -4.76 -18.75
CA THR A 386 2.58 -3.32 -18.95
C THR A 386 2.45 -2.61 -17.59
N ALA A 387 3.12 -1.47 -17.38
CA ALA A 387 2.93 -0.59 -16.24
C ALA A 387 2.63 0.84 -16.73
N SER A 388 2.27 1.80 -15.88
CA SER A 388 1.88 3.14 -16.37
C SER A 388 2.09 4.23 -15.32
N GLU A 389 2.49 5.42 -15.77
CA GLU A 389 2.67 6.60 -14.90
C GLU A 389 1.34 7.29 -14.59
N THR A 390 0.44 7.34 -15.58
CA THR A 390 -0.86 8.03 -15.47
C THR A 390 -1.98 7.09 -15.03
N LEU A 391 -1.82 5.78 -15.31
CA LEU A 391 -2.80 4.72 -15.12
C LEU A 391 -4.15 4.99 -15.86
N ASP A 392 -4.22 5.98 -16.76
CA ASP A 392 -5.48 6.54 -17.29
C ASP A 392 -5.87 5.98 -18.68
N PHE A 393 -5.80 4.66 -18.85
CA PHE A 393 -6.14 3.99 -20.11
C PHE A 393 -6.98 2.72 -19.92
N ASP A 394 -7.66 2.30 -20.98
CA ASP A 394 -8.47 1.08 -20.99
C ASP A 394 -7.58 -0.16 -21.04
N THR A 395 -7.46 -0.88 -19.92
CA THR A 395 -6.67 -2.12 -19.84
C THR A 395 -7.23 -3.24 -20.72
N ASN A 396 -8.51 -3.21 -21.08
CA ASN A 396 -9.09 -4.21 -22.00
C ASN A 396 -8.64 -4.01 -23.44
N SER A 397 -8.07 -2.86 -23.77
CA SER A 397 -7.49 -2.59 -25.09
C SER A 397 -6.09 -3.23 -25.28
N LEU A 398 -5.49 -3.76 -24.21
CA LEU A 398 -4.21 -4.46 -24.30
C LEU A 398 -4.38 -5.86 -24.92
N PRO A 399 -3.37 -6.38 -25.65
CA PRO A 399 -3.42 -7.74 -26.19
C PRO A 399 -3.64 -8.81 -25.12
N GLU A 400 -4.40 -9.88 -25.42
CA GLU A 400 -4.79 -10.93 -24.46
C GLU A 400 -3.65 -11.61 -23.68
N LYS A 401 -2.40 -11.55 -24.18
CA LYS A 401 -1.22 -12.16 -23.53
C LYS A 401 -0.38 -11.18 -22.71
N THR A 402 -0.85 -9.94 -22.57
CA THR A 402 -0.17 -8.89 -21.84
C THR A 402 -0.71 -8.84 -20.41
N GLY A 403 0.14 -9.13 -19.42
CA GLY A 403 -0.18 -8.80 -18.03
C GLY A 403 -0.03 -7.30 -17.80
N TYR A 404 -0.65 -6.75 -16.77
CA TYR A 404 -0.61 -5.31 -16.49
C TYR A 404 -0.48 -5.02 -14.99
N LEU A 405 0.26 -3.99 -14.61
CA LEU A 405 0.54 -3.57 -13.24
C LEU A 405 0.28 -2.06 -13.09
N ASP A 406 -0.45 -1.67 -12.06
CA ASP A 406 -0.75 -0.27 -11.74
C ASP A 406 0.34 0.40 -10.89
N ILE A 407 1.55 0.45 -11.42
CA ILE A 407 2.72 1.03 -10.75
C ILE A 407 3.51 1.94 -11.71
N THR A 408 4.25 2.90 -11.17
CA THR A 408 5.16 3.77 -11.92
C THR A 408 6.46 3.06 -12.30
N ALA A 409 7.27 3.66 -13.17
CA ALA A 409 8.55 3.10 -13.61
C ALA A 409 9.55 2.93 -12.45
N ASP A 410 9.69 3.93 -11.60
CA ASP A 410 10.56 3.86 -10.43
C ASP A 410 10.07 2.84 -9.40
N GLN A 411 8.75 2.67 -9.25
CA GLN A 411 8.16 1.62 -8.42
C GLN A 411 8.45 0.22 -8.97
N LEU A 412 8.40 0.03 -10.28
CA LEU A 412 8.78 -1.24 -10.92
C LEU A 412 10.21 -1.66 -10.54
N PHE A 413 11.16 -0.71 -10.47
CA PHE A 413 12.57 -1.00 -10.16
C PHE A 413 12.88 -1.08 -8.66
N THR A 414 12.05 -0.50 -7.82
CA THR A 414 12.24 -0.51 -6.36
C THR A 414 11.47 -1.63 -5.66
N THR A 415 10.59 -2.31 -6.40
CA THR A 415 9.84 -3.48 -5.93
C THR A 415 10.49 -4.77 -6.41
N GLU A 416 10.36 -5.86 -5.65
CA GLU A 416 10.90 -7.18 -5.99
C GLU A 416 10.09 -7.91 -7.08
N ILE A 417 9.48 -7.16 -7.99
CA ILE A 417 8.64 -7.70 -9.07
C ILE A 417 9.51 -8.31 -10.16
N LEU A 418 10.68 -7.70 -10.43
CA LEU A 418 11.65 -8.22 -11.38
C LEU A 418 12.36 -9.45 -10.80
N LYS A 419 12.19 -10.60 -11.45
CA LYS A 419 12.77 -11.88 -11.04
C LYS A 419 14.20 -12.12 -11.56
N SER A 420 14.64 -11.29 -12.49
CA SER A 420 15.94 -11.39 -13.17
C SER A 420 16.49 -9.99 -13.45
N THR A 421 17.81 -9.87 -13.47
CA THR A 421 18.48 -8.64 -13.89
C THR A 421 18.17 -8.35 -15.36
N PRO A 422 17.69 -7.14 -15.69
CA PRO A 422 17.47 -6.74 -17.06
C PRO A 422 18.78 -6.65 -17.86
N GLY A 423 18.74 -7.21 -19.07
CA GLY A 423 19.82 -7.08 -20.05
C GLY A 423 19.74 -5.76 -20.83
N LEU A 424 18.53 -5.26 -21.08
CA LEU A 424 18.26 -3.98 -21.73
C LEU A 424 17.16 -3.23 -20.99
N ILE A 425 17.39 -1.94 -20.72
CA ILE A 425 16.42 -1.00 -20.20
C ILE A 425 16.34 0.17 -21.16
N CYS A 426 15.20 0.32 -21.81
CA CYS A 426 14.91 1.34 -22.78
C CYS A 426 13.96 2.37 -22.17
N PHE A 427 14.32 3.66 -22.25
CA PHE A 427 13.47 4.79 -21.90
C PHE A 427 13.07 5.48 -23.20
N ARG A 428 11.77 5.55 -23.48
CA ARG A 428 11.25 6.36 -24.59
C ARG A 428 10.81 7.73 -24.07
N HIS A 429 11.29 8.83 -24.62
CA HIS A 429 11.02 10.17 -24.09
C HIS A 429 9.60 10.63 -24.39
N ASN A 430 8.67 10.21 -23.53
CA ASN A 430 7.34 10.79 -23.36
C ASN A 430 7.13 11.32 -21.92
N ALA A 431 8.10 11.12 -21.02
CA ALA A 431 8.03 11.53 -19.63
C ALA A 431 8.85 12.82 -19.41
N ASP A 432 8.43 13.64 -18.44
CA ASP A 432 9.20 14.81 -18.03
C ASP A 432 10.60 14.40 -17.51
N GLU A 433 11.54 15.33 -17.56
CA GLU A 433 12.94 15.10 -17.18
C GLU A 433 13.07 14.50 -15.77
N GLN A 434 12.28 14.97 -14.80
CA GLN A 434 12.36 14.44 -13.44
C GLN A 434 11.91 12.98 -13.40
N THR A 435 10.85 12.63 -14.12
CA THR A 435 10.36 11.25 -14.23
C THR A 435 11.40 10.33 -14.89
N LEU A 436 12.07 10.78 -15.95
CA LEU A 436 13.19 10.05 -16.55
C LEU A 436 14.33 9.83 -15.56
N ILE A 437 14.76 10.88 -14.86
CA ILE A 437 15.84 10.81 -13.88
C ILE A 437 15.48 9.87 -12.72
N ARG A 438 14.24 9.92 -12.21
CA ARG A 438 13.75 9.03 -11.14
C ARG A 438 13.75 7.57 -11.61
N ALA A 439 13.15 7.27 -12.76
CA ALA A 439 13.11 5.92 -13.32
C ALA A 439 14.52 5.37 -13.60
N PHE A 440 15.40 6.17 -14.21
CA PHE A 440 16.80 5.80 -14.43
C PHE A 440 17.51 5.48 -13.13
N THR A 441 17.37 6.34 -12.13
CA THR A 441 17.96 6.14 -10.81
C THR A 441 17.46 4.86 -10.14
N GLY A 442 16.15 4.59 -10.22
CA GLY A 442 15.56 3.34 -9.74
C GLY A 442 16.16 2.12 -10.44
N SER A 443 16.29 2.19 -11.76
CA SER A 443 16.78 1.09 -12.59
C SER A 443 18.21 0.65 -12.26
N MET A 444 19.05 1.55 -11.75
CA MET A 444 20.42 1.23 -11.31
C MET A 444 20.44 0.18 -10.18
N ARG A 445 19.37 0.04 -9.40
CA ARG A 445 19.28 -0.95 -8.31
C ARG A 445 19.17 -2.39 -8.80
N VAL A 446 18.58 -2.57 -9.99
CA VAL A 446 18.32 -3.90 -10.55
C VAL A 446 19.30 -4.27 -11.66
N ALA A 447 20.07 -3.28 -12.14
CA ALA A 447 21.05 -3.43 -13.19
C ALA A 447 22.38 -4.02 -12.69
N ASN A 448 23.16 -4.57 -13.62
CA ASN A 448 24.54 -4.99 -13.40
C ASN A 448 25.46 -4.41 -14.49
N GLU A 449 26.73 -4.82 -14.48
CA GLU A 449 27.74 -4.35 -15.44
C GLU A 449 27.44 -4.74 -16.91
N LYS A 450 26.51 -5.66 -17.14
CA LYS A 450 26.07 -6.10 -18.47
C LYS A 450 24.76 -5.43 -18.91
N THR A 451 24.05 -4.76 -18.01
CA THR A 451 22.81 -4.04 -18.35
C THR A 451 23.12 -2.88 -19.30
N ILE A 452 22.35 -2.82 -20.38
CA ILE A 452 22.41 -1.73 -21.35
C ILE A 452 21.24 -0.79 -21.10
N TRP A 453 21.51 0.50 -20.97
CA TRP A 453 20.47 1.53 -20.98
C TRP A 453 20.38 2.19 -22.33
N LEU A 454 19.15 2.36 -22.84
CA LEU A 454 18.83 2.95 -24.13
C LEU A 454 17.84 4.10 -23.93
N ILE A 455 18.23 5.35 -24.15
CA ILE A 455 17.35 6.51 -23.93
C ILE A 455 17.03 7.15 -25.29
N GLU A 456 15.78 7.08 -25.74
CA GLU A 456 15.25 7.79 -26.92
C GLU A 456 14.71 9.16 -26.50
N TYR A 457 15.07 10.25 -27.17
CA TYR A 457 14.52 11.61 -27.01
C TYR A 457 13.60 11.97 -28.19
N ASP A 458 12.39 12.51 -27.96
CA ASP A 458 11.44 12.99 -28.99
C ASP A 458 11.39 14.54 -29.08
N GLU A 459 11.03 15.07 -30.26
CA GLU A 459 11.04 16.51 -30.60
C GLU A 459 9.68 17.24 -30.49
N GLN A 460 8.57 16.59 -30.13
CA GLN A 460 7.29 17.31 -30.04
C GLN A 460 7.31 18.32 -28.86
N PRO A 461 7.10 19.62 -29.10
CA PRO A 461 7.31 20.66 -28.11
C PRO A 461 6.17 20.68 -27.10
N THR A 462 6.28 19.89 -26.03
CA THR A 462 5.52 20.12 -24.80
C THR A 462 6.45 20.69 -23.74
N ALA A 463 6.34 22.01 -23.56
CA ALA A 463 6.80 22.87 -22.46
C ALA A 463 8.26 22.82 -21.95
N LEU A 464 9.08 21.80 -22.23
CA LEU A 464 10.47 21.71 -21.78
C LEU A 464 11.29 20.86 -22.77
N GLY A 465 12.19 21.44 -23.54
CA GLY A 465 13.20 20.64 -24.25
C GLY A 465 13.86 21.26 -25.48
N THR A 466 14.60 22.35 -25.34
CA THR A 466 15.65 22.71 -26.32
C THR A 466 16.82 21.72 -26.22
N GLU A 467 17.73 21.70 -27.20
CA GLU A 467 18.99 20.92 -27.22
C GLU A 467 19.75 20.95 -25.88
N GLU A 468 19.72 22.12 -25.24
CA GLU A 468 20.38 22.41 -23.97
C GLU A 468 19.85 21.58 -22.80
N ASN A 469 18.54 21.33 -22.75
CA ASN A 469 17.93 20.51 -21.70
C ASN A 469 18.32 19.03 -21.85
N ALA A 470 18.34 18.50 -23.09
CA ALA A 470 18.74 17.12 -23.33
C ALA A 470 20.22 16.88 -22.92
N LEU A 471 21.09 17.86 -23.17
CA LEU A 471 22.50 17.84 -22.76
C LEU A 471 22.68 17.95 -21.23
N ASP A 472 21.86 18.73 -20.52
CA ASP A 472 21.93 18.84 -19.07
C ASP A 472 21.39 17.57 -18.37
N THR A 473 20.30 17.00 -18.90
CA THR A 473 19.82 15.67 -18.47
C THR A 473 20.90 14.62 -18.70
N GLU A 474 21.54 14.59 -19.87
CA GLU A 474 22.66 13.68 -20.18
C GLU A 474 23.79 13.84 -19.14
N LYS A 475 24.19 15.07 -18.81
CA LYS A 475 25.23 15.36 -17.82
C LYS A 475 24.83 14.82 -16.44
N THR A 476 23.58 15.00 -16.04
CA THR A 476 23.05 14.52 -14.77
C THR A 476 23.04 12.99 -14.69
N LEU A 477 22.61 12.31 -15.75
CA LEU A 477 22.60 10.84 -15.80
C LEU A 477 24.02 10.26 -15.75
N LYS A 478 24.99 10.89 -16.42
CA LYS A 478 26.42 10.52 -16.35
C LYS A 478 27.02 10.64 -14.96
N GLN A 479 26.68 11.69 -14.23
CA GLN A 479 27.17 11.87 -12.85
C GLN A 479 26.67 10.75 -11.91
N ARG A 480 25.52 10.14 -12.24
CA ARG A 480 24.92 9.07 -11.45
C ARG A 480 25.39 7.68 -11.84
N ALA A 481 25.71 7.45 -13.12
CA ALA A 481 26.23 6.18 -13.60
C ALA A 481 27.74 6.02 -13.28
N SER A 482 28.17 4.84 -12.83
CA SER A 482 29.61 4.55 -12.69
C SER A 482 30.30 4.36 -14.05
N ALA A 483 31.62 4.52 -14.11
CA ALA A 483 32.44 4.42 -15.34
C ALA A 483 32.33 3.07 -16.08
N ASN A 484 31.84 2.01 -15.43
CA ASN A 484 31.70 0.67 -16.01
C ASN A 484 30.31 0.40 -16.61
N HIS A 485 29.35 1.32 -16.49
CA HIS A 485 28.00 1.15 -17.03
C HIS A 485 27.93 1.49 -18.53
N LYS A 486 27.10 0.74 -19.26
CA LYS A 486 26.86 0.95 -20.71
C LYS A 486 25.61 1.78 -20.93
N LEU A 487 25.79 3.09 -21.16
CA LEU A 487 24.71 4.04 -21.41
C LEU A 487 24.68 4.46 -22.88
N LEU A 488 23.56 4.24 -23.56
CA LEU A 488 23.32 4.59 -24.97
C LEU A 488 22.24 5.67 -25.07
N HIS A 489 22.59 6.81 -25.65
CA HIS A 489 21.66 7.91 -25.93
C HIS A 489 21.27 7.90 -27.42
N PHE A 490 19.98 8.08 -27.67
CA PHE A 490 19.35 8.19 -28.98
C PHE A 490 18.54 9.48 -29.02
N ILE A 491 18.98 10.46 -29.81
CA ILE A 491 18.27 11.74 -29.97
C ILE A 491 17.53 11.69 -31.31
N ASP A 492 16.20 11.78 -31.29
CA ASP A 492 15.39 11.88 -32.51
C ASP A 492 15.47 13.33 -33.06
N ASN A 493 15.72 13.43 -34.37
CA ASN A 493 15.59 14.59 -35.27
C ASN A 493 16.45 15.87 -35.24
N PHE A 494 17.45 16.07 -34.38
CA PHE A 494 18.34 17.25 -34.59
C PHE A 494 19.12 17.22 -35.92
N PHE A 495 19.20 16.06 -36.56
CA PHE A 495 19.74 15.87 -37.90
C PHE A 495 18.75 15.01 -38.69
N PRO A 496 18.51 15.24 -39.98
CA PRO A 496 17.52 14.47 -40.77
C PRO A 496 17.88 12.98 -41.01
N THR A 497 18.82 12.46 -40.22
CA THR A 497 19.33 11.10 -40.12
C THR A 497 20.01 11.01 -38.75
N TYR A 498 19.58 10.06 -37.92
CA TYR A 498 19.95 9.85 -36.50
C TYR A 498 21.45 10.02 -36.19
N SER A 499 21.75 10.69 -35.07
CA SER A 499 23.12 10.88 -34.54
C SER A 499 23.31 10.02 -33.29
N ILE A 500 24.27 9.08 -33.31
CA ILE A 500 24.61 8.26 -32.13
C ILE A 500 25.96 8.74 -31.58
N ARG A 501 25.97 9.12 -30.30
CA ARG A 501 27.18 9.59 -29.61
C ARG A 501 27.72 8.48 -28.69
N LEU A 502 28.88 7.95 -29.05
CA LEU A 502 29.66 7.07 -28.17
C LEU A 502 30.21 7.87 -26.98
N LEU A 503 30.03 7.33 -25.78
CA LEU A 503 30.66 7.85 -24.57
C LEU A 503 32.05 7.24 -24.39
N LYS A 504 33.02 8.07 -24.02
CA LYS A 504 34.37 7.61 -23.61
C LYS A 504 34.21 6.67 -22.41
N GLY A 505 34.49 5.37 -22.61
CA GLY A 505 34.37 4.33 -21.60
C GLY A 505 33.25 3.31 -21.83
N SER A 506 32.32 3.57 -22.76
CA SER A 506 31.22 2.65 -23.09
C SER A 506 31.50 1.88 -24.39
N GLN A 507 31.40 0.54 -24.35
CA GLN A 507 31.82 -0.36 -25.44
C GLN A 507 30.75 -0.66 -26.53
N VAL A 508 29.64 0.09 -26.61
CA VAL A 508 28.55 -0.24 -27.55
C VAL A 508 28.17 1.00 -28.37
N ALA A 509 28.19 0.88 -29.70
CA ALA A 509 27.49 1.78 -30.62
C ALA A 509 26.45 0.93 -31.36
N LEU A 510 25.32 1.56 -31.63
CA LEU A 510 24.41 1.10 -32.65
C LEU A 510 24.58 2.02 -33.86
N VAL A 511 24.38 1.52 -35.07
CA VAL A 511 24.40 2.29 -36.32
C VAL A 511 23.31 1.70 -37.22
N TRP A 512 22.48 2.53 -37.84
CA TRP A 512 21.42 2.13 -38.80
C TRP A 512 21.26 3.22 -39.87
N LEU A 513 20.70 2.99 -41.06
CA LEU A 513 20.94 1.95 -42.06
C LEU A 513 20.99 2.60 -43.47
N GLU A 514 20.95 3.94 -43.58
CA GLU A 514 21.15 4.65 -44.84
C GLU A 514 22.07 5.86 -44.66
N PRO A 515 23.17 5.96 -45.42
CA PRO A 515 24.05 7.12 -45.42
C PRO A 515 23.38 8.29 -46.14
N ARG A 516 23.69 9.52 -45.70
CA ARG A 516 23.26 10.75 -46.35
C ARG A 516 24.41 11.35 -47.14
N ASP A 517 24.14 11.90 -48.32
CA ASP A 517 25.12 12.67 -49.07
C ASP A 517 25.62 13.86 -48.23
N GLY A 518 26.94 13.92 -48.02
CA GLY A 518 27.61 14.95 -47.22
C GLY A 518 27.82 14.60 -45.73
N PHE A 519 27.35 13.45 -45.24
CA PHE A 519 27.65 12.98 -43.88
C PHE A 519 28.48 11.68 -43.91
N THR A 520 29.76 11.77 -43.56
CA THR A 520 30.64 10.59 -43.44
C THR A 520 30.58 10.07 -42.01
N SER A 521 29.87 8.97 -41.78
CA SER A 521 30.05 8.20 -40.55
C SER A 521 31.54 7.84 -40.41
N LYS A 522 32.15 8.11 -39.26
CA LYS A 522 33.53 7.67 -38.97
C LYS A 522 33.65 6.16 -38.75
N LEU A 523 32.53 5.44 -38.68
CA LEU A 523 32.45 3.99 -38.47
C LEU A 523 31.32 3.45 -39.35
N THR A 524 31.65 3.05 -40.56
CA THR A 524 30.68 2.62 -41.59
C THR A 524 30.55 1.11 -41.68
N LYS A 525 31.36 0.34 -40.94
CA LYS A 525 31.38 -1.13 -40.98
C LYS A 525 31.40 -1.73 -39.57
N PHE A 526 30.61 -2.78 -39.35
CA PHE A 526 30.58 -3.54 -38.10
C PHE A 526 31.97 -4.06 -37.68
N THR A 527 32.85 -4.33 -38.64
CA THR A 527 34.23 -4.80 -38.42
C THR A 527 35.19 -3.73 -37.87
N GLU A 528 34.88 -2.44 -37.99
CA GLU A 528 35.66 -1.38 -37.34
C GLU A 528 35.31 -1.25 -35.85
N PHE A 529 34.19 -1.86 -35.44
CA PHE A 529 33.72 -1.93 -34.07
C PHE A 529 34.58 -2.87 -33.21
N GLU A 530 35.07 -3.97 -33.80
CA GLU A 530 35.96 -4.93 -33.14
C GLU A 530 37.30 -4.31 -32.69
N LYS A 531 37.73 -3.22 -33.35
CA LYS A 531 39.00 -2.55 -33.07
C LYS A 531 38.95 -1.55 -31.90
N LEU A 532 37.75 -1.16 -31.46
CA LEU A 532 37.55 -0.20 -30.36
C LEU A 532 37.51 -0.85 -28.97
N GLY A 533 37.48 -2.19 -28.90
CA GLY A 533 37.65 -2.95 -27.67
C GLY A 533 39.09 -3.46 -27.54
N GLY A 534 39.74 -3.18 -26.41
CA GLY A 534 40.97 -3.84 -26.01
C GLY A 534 40.74 -5.32 -25.68
N PHE A 535 40.49 -6.15 -26.71
CA PHE A 535 40.41 -7.60 -26.62
C PHE A 535 41.39 -8.23 -27.61
N SER A 536 42.69 -8.01 -27.37
CA SER A 536 43.76 -8.77 -28.00
C SER A 536 44.43 -9.68 -26.98
N GLN A 537 43.71 -10.66 -26.45
CA GLN A 537 44.32 -11.86 -25.87
C GLN A 537 43.37 -13.05 -26.03
N TYR A 538 43.17 -13.51 -27.27
CA TYR A 538 43.06 -14.92 -27.63
C TYR A 538 43.29 -15.00 -29.15
N SER A 539 44.30 -15.76 -29.57
CA SER A 539 44.70 -15.91 -30.96
C SER A 539 43.64 -16.58 -31.82
N PRO A 540 43.60 -16.29 -33.13
CA PRO A 540 42.62 -16.80 -34.07
C PRO A 540 42.88 -18.28 -34.38
N ILE A 541 41.88 -19.14 -34.17
CA ILE A 541 41.78 -20.35 -34.99
C ILE A 541 41.24 -19.89 -36.34
N SER A 542 41.98 -20.17 -37.41
CA SER A 542 41.73 -19.64 -38.75
C SER A 542 40.38 -20.09 -39.30
N LEU A 543 39.54 -19.11 -39.67
CA LEU A 543 38.35 -19.27 -40.50
C LEU A 543 38.69 -19.56 -41.98
N SER A 544 39.78 -20.26 -42.25
CA SER A 544 40.12 -20.79 -43.58
C SER A 544 39.85 -22.30 -43.71
N GLN A 545 39.40 -22.96 -42.64
CA GLN A 545 39.01 -24.38 -42.68
C GLN A 545 37.49 -24.61 -42.61
N ALA A 546 36.70 -23.61 -42.20
CA ALA A 546 35.23 -23.73 -42.10
C ALA A 546 34.45 -23.31 -43.37
N ALA A 547 35.13 -22.76 -44.37
CA ALA A 547 34.51 -22.37 -45.64
C ALA A 547 34.50 -23.50 -46.68
N THR A 548 35.26 -24.58 -46.45
CA THR A 548 35.34 -25.72 -47.38
C THR A 548 34.26 -26.77 -47.09
N ASP A 549 33.82 -26.91 -45.83
CA ASP A 549 32.83 -27.93 -45.44
C ASP A 549 31.37 -27.50 -45.66
N PHE A 550 31.10 -26.21 -45.93
CA PHE A 550 29.74 -25.74 -46.23
C PHE A 550 29.35 -25.84 -47.71
N LYS A 551 30.31 -26.08 -48.61
CA LYS A 551 30.05 -26.28 -50.04
C LYS A 551 29.78 -27.74 -50.39
N GLN A 552 30.41 -28.68 -49.67
CA GLN A 552 30.22 -30.12 -49.90
C GLN A 552 28.85 -30.64 -49.43
N VAL A 553 28.22 -30.01 -48.43
CA VAL A 553 26.92 -30.43 -47.89
C VAL A 553 25.72 -29.92 -48.72
N GLN A 554 25.92 -28.95 -49.62
CA GLN A 554 24.87 -28.50 -50.54
C GLN A 554 24.85 -29.25 -51.88
N GLU A 555 25.95 -29.88 -52.29
CA GLU A 555 26.00 -30.63 -53.56
C GLU A 555 25.51 -32.09 -53.40
N ASP A 556 25.61 -32.69 -52.22
CA ASP A 556 25.12 -34.07 -51.96
C ASP A 556 23.60 -34.16 -51.65
N ARG A 557 22.89 -33.02 -51.52
CA ARG A 557 21.41 -33.01 -51.36
C ARG A 557 20.63 -32.72 -52.64
N LEU A 558 21.32 -32.52 -53.76
CA LEU A 558 20.72 -32.39 -55.10
C LEU A 558 20.95 -33.63 -55.99
N ALA A 559 21.59 -34.69 -55.47
CA ALA A 559 21.83 -35.93 -56.18
C ALA A 559 20.88 -37.09 -55.83
N ASP A 560 19.91 -36.91 -54.92
CA ASP A 560 18.97 -37.97 -54.49
C ASP A 560 17.50 -37.70 -54.86
N THR A 561 17.28 -36.90 -55.90
CA THR A 561 15.96 -36.71 -56.53
C THR A 561 15.97 -36.98 -58.04
N ASN A 562 16.73 -38.01 -58.44
CA ASN A 562 16.56 -38.68 -59.74
C ASN A 562 17.06 -40.15 -59.66
N SER A 563 16.27 -40.99 -58.98
CA SER A 563 16.02 -42.40 -59.36
C SER A 563 14.76 -42.90 -58.67
#